data_AF-A0A834GJC8-F1
#
_entry.id   AF-A0A834GJC8-F1
#
_cell.length_a   1.000
_cell.length_b   1.000
_cell.length_c   1.000
_cell.angle_alpha   90.00
_cell.angle_beta   90.00
_cell.angle_gamma   90.00
#
_symmetry.space_group_name_H-M   'P 1'
#
loop_
_entity.id
_entity.type
_entity.pdbx_description
1 polymer ?
#
loop_
_entity_poly.entity_id
_entity_poly.type
_entity_poly.pdbx_seq_one_letter_code
_entity_poly.pdbx_strand_id
1 'polypeptide(L)'
;MPVFKAAQNVNVIGKPDFAYQKGSSPLSSVLHGASILLRVDPNWDWFINLSAADYPLVSQDDLIHILYVHSIRSRKLKPIIVDPGLYLKEKNAMFYATQKRELPDAFQLFMGESLSLSI
;
A
#
# COMPACT_ATOMS: atom_id res chain seq x y z
N MET A 1 -7.66 -19.90 -13.23
CA MET A 1 -8.66 -18.83 -13.45
C MET A 1 -8.63 -18.40 -14.91
N PRO A 2 -9.67 -18.69 -15.71
CA PRO A 2 -9.69 -18.40 -17.15
C PRO A 2 -9.81 -16.89 -17.45
N VAL A 3 -10.51 -16.13 -16.60
CA VAL A 3 -10.83 -14.71 -16.82
C VAL A 3 -9.57 -13.83 -16.90
N PHE A 4 -8.60 -14.03 -16.00
CA PHE A 4 -7.35 -13.27 -16.02
C PHE A 4 -6.40 -13.67 -17.15
N LYS A 5 -6.55 -14.87 -17.73
CA LYS A 5 -5.73 -15.29 -18.88
C LYS A 5 -6.14 -14.61 -20.18
N ALA A 6 -7.38 -14.12 -20.26
CA ALA A 6 -7.87 -13.39 -21.43
C ALA A 6 -7.29 -11.97 -21.51
N ALA A 7 -6.98 -11.36 -20.36
CA ALA A 7 -6.33 -10.07 -20.28
C ALA A 7 -4.80 -10.25 -20.34
N GLN A 8 -4.17 -9.72 -21.39
CA GLN A 8 -2.73 -9.89 -21.64
C GLN A 8 -1.84 -9.05 -20.72
N ASN A 9 -2.41 -8.09 -20.00
CA ASN A 9 -1.72 -7.16 -19.10
C ASN A 9 -2.04 -7.40 -17.61
N VAL A 10 -2.60 -8.57 -17.26
CA VAL A 10 -2.95 -8.90 -15.88
C VAL A 10 -2.06 -10.02 -15.36
N ASN A 11 -1.36 -9.75 -14.25
CA ASN A 11 -0.51 -10.71 -13.57
C ASN A 11 -1.04 -10.96 -12.15
N VAL A 12 -1.01 -12.21 -11.69
CA VAL A 12 -1.51 -12.61 -10.36
C VAL A 12 -0.39 -13.29 -9.59
N ILE A 13 -0.17 -12.84 -8.35
CA ILE A 13 0.78 -13.47 -7.42
C ILE A 13 0.15 -14.76 -6.88
N GLY A 14 0.79 -15.91 -7.14
CA GLY A 14 0.22 -17.23 -6.83
C GLY A 14 0.24 -17.62 -5.35
N LYS A 15 0.98 -16.91 -4.49
CA LYS A 15 1.08 -17.17 -3.05
C LYS A 15 0.68 -15.91 -2.27
N PRO A 16 -0.58 -15.77 -1.87
CA PRO A 16 -1.03 -14.62 -1.12
C PRO A 16 -0.63 -14.74 0.36
N ASP A 17 -0.14 -13.63 0.93
CA ASP A 17 0.05 -13.46 2.38
C ASP A 17 -1.15 -12.71 2.99
N PHE A 18 -1.34 -12.86 4.31
CA PHE A 18 -2.32 -12.07 5.04
C PHE A 18 -1.73 -10.70 5.41
N ALA A 19 -2.57 -9.66 5.38
CA ALA A 19 -2.17 -8.31 5.75
C ALA A 19 -3.03 -7.78 6.90
N TYR A 20 -2.39 -7.20 7.91
CA TYR A 20 -3.06 -6.47 8.98
C TYR A 20 -3.16 -4.99 8.59
N GLN A 21 -4.37 -4.49 8.39
CA GLN A 21 -4.58 -3.11 7.90
C GLN A 21 -3.89 -2.02 8.74
N LYS A 22 -3.74 -2.23 10.05
CA LYS A 22 -3.07 -1.30 10.97
C LYS A 22 -1.55 -1.56 11.10
N GLY A 23 -1.07 -2.65 10.51
CA GLY A 23 0.33 -3.04 10.54
C GLY A 23 1.11 -2.56 9.32
N SER A 24 2.34 -3.02 9.20
CA SER A 24 3.25 -2.71 8.08
C SER A 24 3.11 -3.69 6.90
N SER A 25 2.41 -4.81 7.08
CA SER A 25 2.20 -5.82 6.04
C SER A 25 1.52 -5.29 4.77
N PRO A 26 0.50 -4.41 4.80
CA PRO A 26 -0.06 -3.82 3.57
C PRO A 26 1.00 -3.04 2.78
N LEU A 27 1.82 -2.23 3.47
CA LEU A 27 2.90 -1.47 2.84
C LEU A 27 3.96 -2.41 2.23
N SER A 28 4.28 -3.50 2.92
CA SER A 28 5.18 -4.53 2.39
C SER A 28 4.65 -5.17 1.11
N SER A 29 3.35 -5.50 1.07
CA SER A 29 2.70 -6.04 -0.14
C SER A 29 2.74 -5.04 -1.30
N VAL A 30 2.52 -3.76 -1.03
CA VAL A 30 2.62 -2.68 -2.03
C VAL A 30 4.02 -2.58 -2.61
N LEU A 31 5.04 -2.51 -1.73
CA LEU A 31 6.44 -2.44 -2.15
C LEU A 31 6.87 -3.71 -2.91
N HIS A 32 6.39 -4.88 -2.48
CA HIS A 32 6.63 -6.14 -3.17
C HIS A 32 6.05 -6.11 -4.59
N GLY A 33 4.78 -5.69 -4.74
CA GLY A 33 4.14 -5.53 -6.04
C GLY A 33 4.88 -4.55 -6.95
N ALA A 34 5.24 -3.37 -6.44
CA ALA A 34 6.02 -2.38 -7.18
C ALA A 34 7.38 -2.94 -7.64
N SER A 35 8.07 -3.68 -6.76
CA SER A 35 9.37 -4.30 -7.09
C SER A 35 9.27 -5.37 -8.18
N ILE A 36 8.15 -6.08 -8.26
CA ILE A 36 7.88 -7.05 -9.32
C ILE A 36 7.58 -6.31 -10.63
N LEU A 37 6.72 -5.30 -10.60
CA LEU A 37 6.38 -4.53 -11.80
C LEU A 37 7.62 -3.91 -12.45
N LEU A 38 8.52 -3.31 -11.66
CA LEU A 38 9.81 -2.79 -12.15
C LEU A 38 10.67 -3.82 -12.87
N ARG A 39 10.51 -5.12 -12.58
CA ARG A 39 11.26 -6.21 -13.22
C ARG A 39 10.54 -6.80 -14.43
N VAL A 40 9.22 -6.75 -14.45
CA VAL A 40 8.39 -7.35 -15.51
C VAL A 40 8.25 -6.40 -16.69
N ASP A 41 7.93 -5.14 -16.43
CA ASP A 41 7.82 -4.10 -17.45
C ASP A 41 8.12 -2.74 -16.79
N PRO A 42 9.23 -2.07 -17.12
CA PRO A 42 9.56 -0.77 -16.56
C PRO A 42 8.81 0.38 -17.23
N ASN A 43 8.04 0.15 -18.32
CA ASN A 43 7.39 1.20 -19.10
C ASN A 43 6.02 1.61 -18.52
N TRP A 44 6.01 2.02 -17.25
CA TRP A 44 4.84 2.60 -16.60
C TRP A 44 5.20 3.94 -15.96
N ASP A 45 4.27 4.90 -15.99
CA ASP A 45 4.50 6.24 -15.46
C ASP A 45 4.06 6.38 -13.99
N TRP A 46 2.98 5.69 -13.61
CA TRP A 46 2.40 5.78 -12.26
C TRP A 46 2.09 4.39 -11.68
N PHE A 47 2.35 4.24 -10.39
CA PHE A 47 1.94 3.07 -9.61
C PHE A 47 0.75 3.45 -8.74
N ILE A 48 -0.39 2.80 -8.96
CA ILE A 48 -1.63 3.03 -8.21
C ILE A 48 -1.96 1.75 -7.43
N ASN A 49 -2.00 1.86 -6.10
CA ASN A 49 -2.44 0.77 -5.24
C ASN A 49 -3.95 0.84 -5.03
N LEU A 50 -4.66 -0.24 -5.34
CA LEU A 50 -6.11 -0.36 -5.16
C LEU A 50 -6.45 -1.62 -4.37
N SER A 51 -7.44 -1.51 -3.50
CA SER A 51 -8.10 -2.61 -2.82
C SER A 51 -9.37 -3.05 -3.54
N ALA A 52 -9.91 -4.20 -3.16
CA ALA A 52 -11.18 -4.70 -3.71
C ALA A 52 -12.40 -3.84 -3.33
N ALA A 53 -12.26 -2.94 -2.35
CA ALA A 53 -13.32 -2.01 -1.94
C ALA A 53 -13.26 -0.68 -2.70
N ASP A 54 -12.16 -0.39 -3.40
CA ASP A 54 -12.01 0.87 -4.11
C ASP A 54 -12.80 0.84 -5.42
N TYR A 55 -13.46 1.96 -5.72
CA TYR A 55 -14.26 2.11 -6.93
C TYR A 55 -13.97 3.47 -7.58
N PRO A 56 -13.75 3.53 -8.91
CA PRO A 56 -13.50 4.80 -9.58
C PRO A 56 -14.77 5.66 -9.57
N LEU A 57 -14.69 6.82 -8.92
CA LEU A 57 -15.77 7.83 -8.89
C LEU A 57 -15.60 8.89 -9.99
N VAL A 58 -14.43 8.94 -10.61
CA VAL A 58 -14.06 9.89 -11.64
C VAL A 58 -13.60 9.16 -12.89
N SER A 59 -13.64 9.86 -14.03
CA SER A 59 -13.09 9.33 -15.27
C SER A 59 -11.57 9.19 -15.20
N GLN A 60 -10.98 8.44 -16.14
CA GLN A 60 -9.54 8.25 -16.21
C GLN A 60 -8.77 9.57 -16.44
N ASP A 61 -9.30 10.46 -17.28
CA ASP A 61 -8.66 11.74 -17.60
C ASP A 61 -8.65 12.68 -16.39
N ASP A 62 -9.77 12.71 -15.65
CA ASP A 62 -9.89 13.52 -14.43
C ASP A 62 -8.96 13.00 -13.32
N LEU A 63 -8.79 11.68 -13.22
CA LEU A 63 -7.86 11.07 -12.26
C LEU A 63 -6.42 11.55 -12.50
N ILE A 64 -5.96 11.57 -13.76
CA ILE A 64 -4.61 12.03 -14.12
C ILE A 64 -4.43 13.50 -13.75
N HIS A 65 -5.45 14.33 -14.00
CA HIS A 65 -5.42 15.74 -13.64
C HIS A 65 -5.28 15.96 -12.12
N ILE A 66 -6.01 15.18 -11.32
CA ILE A 66 -5.98 15.28 -9.85
C ILE A 66 -4.63 14.83 -9.28
N LEU A 67 -4.04 13.75 -9.80
CA LEU A 67 -2.75 13.22 -9.35
C LEU A 67 -1.61 14.24 -9.48
N TYR A 68 -1.70 15.16 -10.45
CA TYR A 68 -0.70 16.18 -10.67
C TYR A 68 -0.73 17.32 -9.64
N VAL A 69 -1.86 17.51 -8.95
CA VAL A 69 -2.12 18.70 -8.12
C VAL A 69 -2.06 18.39 -6.61
N HIS A 70 -2.28 17.14 -6.20
CA HIS A 70 -2.51 16.81 -4.79
C HIS A 70 -1.23 16.35 -4.06
N SER A 71 -0.61 17.26 -3.28
CA SER A 71 0.44 16.94 -2.30
C SER A 71 -0.12 17.04 -0.86
N ILE A 72 -0.01 15.95 -0.11
CA ILE A 72 -0.65 15.69 1.19
C ILE A 72 0.03 16.36 2.40
N ARG A 73 -0.79 16.72 3.41
CA ARG A 73 -0.45 17.54 4.60
C ARG A 73 0.12 16.74 5.79
N SER A 74 0.74 17.46 6.72
CA SER A 74 1.55 16.97 7.85
C SER A 74 0.75 16.51 9.09
N ARG A 75 1.19 15.40 9.72
CA ARG A 75 0.83 15.00 11.10
C ARG A 75 1.95 14.19 11.78
N LYS A 76 2.00 14.19 13.11
CA LYS A 76 3.02 13.52 13.94
C LYS A 76 2.65 12.06 14.23
N LEU A 77 3.56 11.13 13.93
CA LEU A 77 3.50 9.70 14.32
C LEU A 77 4.07 9.50 15.73
N LYS A 78 3.42 8.67 16.57
CA LYS A 78 3.88 8.35 17.93
C LYS A 78 3.90 6.85 18.31
N PRO A 79 3.07 5.93 17.74
CA PRO A 79 3.09 4.54 18.17
C PRO A 79 4.03 3.64 17.34
N ILE A 80 4.71 2.70 18.00
CA ILE A 80 5.45 1.59 17.37
C ILE A 80 4.52 0.39 17.30
N ILE A 81 4.31 -0.13 16.08
CA ILE A 81 3.45 -1.27 15.81
C ILE A 81 4.34 -2.46 15.45
N VAL A 82 4.07 -3.61 16.08
CA VAL A 82 4.69 -4.88 15.69
C VAL A 82 3.68 -5.66 14.86
N ASP A 83 4.07 -5.98 13.64
CA ASP A 83 3.27 -6.73 12.68
C ASP A 83 3.85 -8.15 12.50
N PRO A 84 3.23 -9.18 13.12
CA PRO A 84 3.62 -10.58 12.95
C PRO A 84 3.58 -11.07 11.50
N GLY A 85 2.73 -10.50 10.65
CA GLY A 85 2.55 -10.93 9.26
C GLY A 85 3.78 -10.74 8.38
N LEU A 86 4.79 -9.98 8.83
CA LEU A 86 6.05 -9.83 8.12
C LEU A 86 7.05 -10.98 8.35
N TYR A 87 6.96 -11.69 9.48
CA TYR A 87 7.98 -12.66 9.88
C TYR A 87 7.43 -14.00 10.38
N LEU A 88 6.12 -14.09 10.66
CA LEU A 88 5.43 -15.30 11.06
C LEU A 88 4.44 -15.72 9.97
N LYS A 89 4.46 -17.02 9.64
CA LYS A 89 3.47 -17.63 8.74
C LYS A 89 2.13 -17.88 9.42
N GLU A 90 2.13 -17.97 10.75
CA GLU A 90 0.93 -18.16 11.55
C GLU A 90 0.28 -16.82 11.88
N LYS A 91 -1.05 -16.81 11.87
CA LYS A 91 -1.85 -15.63 12.14
C LYS A 91 -1.85 -15.30 13.64
N ASN A 92 -0.98 -14.39 14.04
CA ASN A 92 -0.92 -13.84 15.40
C ASN A 92 -1.38 -12.38 15.46
N ALA A 93 -2.07 -12.00 16.54
CA ALA A 93 -2.59 -10.65 16.71
C ALA A 93 -1.47 -9.59 16.70
N MET A 94 -1.73 -8.48 15.99
CA MET A 94 -0.89 -7.29 16.01
C MET A 94 -0.88 -6.68 17.42
N PHE A 95 0.27 -6.17 17.86
CA PHE A 95 0.40 -5.50 19.15
C PHE A 95 1.28 -4.24 19.05
N TYR A 96 1.09 -3.34 20.01
CA TYR A 96 1.90 -2.13 20.16
C TYR A 96 3.11 -2.44 21.04
N ALA A 97 4.30 -1.99 20.63
CA ALA A 97 5.48 -2.10 21.48
C ALA A 97 5.37 -1.09 22.63
N THR A 98 5.81 -1.50 23.83
CA THR A 98 5.80 -0.64 25.03
C THR A 98 6.89 0.44 24.98
N GLN A 99 7.95 0.21 24.20
CA GLN A 99 9.05 1.15 24.02
C GLN A 99 8.63 2.32 23.12
N LYS A 100 9.15 3.51 23.44
CA LYS A 100 8.99 4.73 22.64
C LYS A 100 10.30 5.01 21.90
N ARG A 101 10.22 5.49 20.65
CA ARG A 101 11.38 6.02 19.92
C ARG A 101 11.33 7.55 19.92
N GLU A 102 12.51 8.15 19.93
CA GLU A 102 12.63 9.57 19.63
C GLU A 102 12.20 9.87 18.18
N LEU A 103 11.59 11.03 17.97
CA LEU A 103 11.23 11.48 16.64
C LEU A 103 12.50 11.81 15.85
N PRO A 104 12.64 11.32 14.61
CA PRO A 104 13.74 11.76 13.75
C PRO A 104 13.68 13.28 13.54
N ASP A 105 14.82 13.97 13.65
CA ASP A 105 14.93 15.41 13.34
C ASP A 105 15.43 15.69 11.92
N ALA A 106 16.04 14.69 11.27
CA ALA A 106 16.65 14.81 9.95
C ALA A 106 15.65 15.03 8.81
N PHE A 107 14.37 14.74 9.02
CA PHE A 107 13.33 14.90 7.99
C PHE A 107 11.96 15.17 8.61
N GLN A 108 11.12 15.87 7.86
CA GLN A 108 9.72 16.08 8.24
C GLN A 108 8.89 14.85 7.87
N LEU A 109 8.00 14.45 8.78
CA LEU A 109 7.06 13.36 8.55
C LEU A 109 5.79 13.89 7.87
N PHE A 110 5.51 13.33 6.70
CA PHE A 110 4.25 13.52 5.99
C PHE A 110 3.54 12.16 5.95
N MET A 111 2.26 12.15 6.33
CA MET A 111 1.42 10.96 6.23
C MET A 111 0.19 11.34 5.42
N GLY A 112 -0.04 10.60 4.34
CA GLY A 112 -1.29 10.69 3.57
C GLY A 112 -2.35 9.80 4.17
N GLU A 113 -3.60 10.06 3.82
CA GLU A 113 -4.62 9.02 4.00
C GLU A 113 -4.23 7.83 3.12
N SER A 114 -4.19 6.64 3.71
CA SER A 114 -4.22 5.41 2.90
C SER A 114 -5.52 5.47 2.13
N LEU A 115 -5.47 5.53 0.80
CA LEU A 115 -6.64 5.44 -0.06
C LEU A 115 -7.37 4.14 0.28
N SER A 116 -8.38 4.25 1.11
CA SER A 116 -9.34 3.24 1.49
C SER A 116 -10.63 4.02 1.68
N LEU A 117 -11.31 4.29 0.57
CA LEU A 117 -12.63 4.90 0.59
C LEU A 117 -13.62 3.83 1.09
N SER A 118 -13.86 3.79 2.40
CA SER A 118 -15.02 3.11 2.95
C SER A 118 -16.24 4.00 2.73
N ILE A 119 -17.09 3.63 1.77
CA ILE A 119 -18.47 4.14 1.62
C ILE A 119 -19.35 3.42 2.64
#